data_AF-A0A0F2HIU3-F1
#
_entry.id   AF-A0A0F2HIU3-F1
#
_cell.length_a   1.000
_cell.length_b   1.000
_cell.length_c   1.000
_cell.angle_alpha   90.00
_cell.angle_beta   90.00
_cell.angle_gamma   90.00
#
_symmetry.space_group_name_H-M   'P 1'
#
loop_
_entity.id
_entity.type
_entity.pdbx_description
1 polymer ?
#
loop_
_entity_poly.entity_id
_entity_poly.type
_entity_poly.pdbx_seq_one_letter_code
_entity_poly.pdbx_strand_id
1 'polypeptide(L)' 'MQSLPIEPISQASANPRNGRCGRVEEGTCIWLYSEEDFNSRPELTDPEILRTNLASAILQMTSLGLGGI' A
#
# COMPACT_ATOMS: atom_id res chain seq x y z
N MET A 1 -7.63 18.76 5.65
CA MET A 1 -7.12 17.99 6.81
C MET A 1 -7.16 16.53 6.41
N GLN A 2 -6.00 15.91 6.17
CA GLN A 2 -5.93 14.50 5.80
C GLN A 2 -5.60 13.73 7.09
N SER A 3 -6.48 12.84 7.52
CA SER A 3 -6.23 11.94 8.64
C SER A 3 -5.54 10.68 8.12
N LEU A 4 -4.74 10.03 8.96
CA LEU A 4 -4.11 8.74 8.68
C LEU A 4 -4.90 7.65 9.42
N PRO A 5 -6.00 7.15 8.86
CA PRO A 5 -6.72 6.03 9.47
C PRO A 5 -5.86 4.76 9.44
N ILE A 6 -5.97 3.95 10.49
CA ILE A 6 -5.38 2.62 10.51
C ILE A 6 -6.34 1.69 9.75
N GLU A 7 -5.82 1.02 8.73
CA GLU A 7 -6.56 0.08 7.89
C GLU A 7 -5.81 -1.25 7.80
N PRO A 8 -6.52 -2.39 7.65
CA PRO A 8 -5.89 -3.67 7.35
C PRO A 8 -5.05 -3.61 6.07
N ILE A 9 -3.91 -4.31 6.06
CA ILE A 9 -3.05 -4.41 4.87
C ILE A 9 -3.65 -5.37 3.84
N SER A 10 -3.47 -5.07 2.55
CA SER A 10 -3.83 -5.98 1.45
C SER A 10 -2.98 -7.25 1.46
N GLN A 11 -3.45 -8.28 0.77
CA GLN A 11 -2.71 -9.54 0.61
C GLN A 11 -1.36 -9.31 -0.08
N ALA A 12 -1.33 -8.50 -1.15
CA ALA A 12 -0.12 -8.12 -1.86
C ALA A 12 0.88 -7.34 -0.99
N SER A 13 0.41 -6.64 0.06
CA SER A 13 1.28 -5.97 1.03
C SER A 13 1.80 -6.91 2.13
N ALA A 14 1.05 -7.97 2.46
CA ALA A 14 1.45 -8.96 3.44
C ALA A 14 2.50 -9.94 2.90
N ASN A 15 2.33 -10.43 1.66
CA ASN A 15 3.21 -11.43 1.06
C ASN A 15 4.70 -11.04 1.07
N PRO A 16 5.09 -9.80 0.71
CA PRO A 16 6.49 -9.36 0.80
C PRO A 16 7.02 -9.29 2.23
N ARG A 17 6.17 -9.10 3.25
CA ARG A 17 6.63 -9.03 4.66
C ARG A 17 7.12 -10.39 5.15
N ASN A 18 6.48 -11.47 4.72
CA ASN A 18 6.98 -12.83 4.97
C ASN A 18 8.37 -13.04 4.35
N GLY A 19 8.54 -12.59 3.09
CA GLY A 19 9.82 -12.68 2.39
C GLY A 19 10.97 -11.89 3.03
N ARG A 20 10.69 -10.89 3.88
CA ARG A 20 11.73 -10.11 4.58
C ARG A 20 12.35 -10.88 5.75
N CYS A 21 11.61 -11.79 6.39
CA CYS A 21 12.09 -12.55 7.53
C CYS A 21 13.20 -13.54 7.16
N GLY A 22 13.19 -14.05 5.92
CA GLY A 22 14.14 -15.07 5.44
C GLY A 22 15.33 -14.56 4.63
N ARG A 23 15.73 -13.28 4.78
CA ARG A 23 16.69 -12.65 3.84
C ARG A 23 18.14 -13.11 3.99
N VAL A 24 18.52 -13.60 5.17
CA VAL A 24 19.90 -13.99 5.51
C VAL A 24 19.95 -15.43 6.00
N GLU A 25 18.99 -15.83 6.83
CA GLU A 25 18.82 -17.19 7.36
C GLU A 25 17.31 -17.53 7.38
N GLU A 26 16.96 -18.77 7.73
CA GLU A 26 15.56 -19.15 7.91
C GLU A 26 14.90 -18.27 8.97
N GLY A 27 13.80 -17.62 8.60
CA GLY A 27 13.06 -16.72 9.47
C GLY A 27 11.58 -17.08 9.53
N THR A 28 10.99 -16.96 10.72
CA THR A 28 9.57 -17.20 10.94
C THR A 28 8.81 -15.88 10.96
N CYS A 29 7.79 -15.75 10.12
CA CYS A 29 6.85 -14.63 10.16
C CYS A 29 5.62 -15.03 10.99
N ILE A 30 5.25 -14.22 12.00
CA ILE A 30 4.07 -14.46 12.84
C ILE A 30 3.01 -13.40 12.50
N TRP A 31 1.82 -13.87 12.13
CA TRP A 31 0.67 -13.02 11.85
C TRP A 31 -0.22 -12.89 13.09
N LEU A 32 -0.59 -11.65 13.43
CA LEU A 32 -1.47 -11.35 14.57
C LEU A 32 -2.96 -11.32 14.17
N TYR A 33 -3.31 -11.99 13.08
CA TYR A 33 -4.66 -12.10 12.53
C TYR A 33 -4.88 -13.53 12.03
N SER A 34 -6.15 -13.94 11.89
CA SER A 34 -6.49 -15.27 11.42
C SER A 34 -6.29 -15.39 9.90
N GLU A 35 -6.18 -16.63 9.42
CA GLU A 35 -6.13 -16.93 7.98
C GLU A 35 -7.43 -16.52 7.27
N GLU A 36 -8.57 -16.66 7.93
CA GLU A 36 -9.86 -16.20 7.42
C GLU A 36 -9.88 -14.67 7.22
N ASP A 37 -9.39 -13.91 8.22
CA ASP A 37 -9.26 -12.46 8.11
C ASP A 37 -8.32 -12.09 6.96
N PHE A 38 -7.20 -12.81 6.79
CA PHE A 38 -6.29 -12.61 5.67
C PHE A 38 -6.97 -12.80 4.31
N ASN A 39 -7.69 -13.91 4.15
CA ASN A 39 -8.36 -14.27 2.89
C ASN A 39 -9.53 -13.34 2.55
N SER A 40 -10.15 -12.71 3.55
CA SER A 40 -11.22 -11.73 3.34
C SER A 40 -10.73 -10.34 2.89
N ARG A 41 -9.43 -10.06 2.98
CA ARG A 41 -8.86 -8.74 2.64
C ARG A 41 -8.69 -8.56 1.14
N PRO A 42 -8.67 -7.30 0.65
CA PRO A 42 -8.38 -7.01 -0.75
C PRO A 42 -7.02 -7.58 -1.19
N GLU A 43 -6.98 -8.13 -2.40
CA GLU A 43 -5.74 -8.65 -2.98
C GLU A 43 -4.72 -7.53 -3.18
N LEU A 44 -5.17 -6.38 -3.70
CA LEU A 44 -4.38 -5.19 -3.97
C LEU A 44 -4.90 -4.01 -3.14
N THR A 45 -3.99 -3.12 -2.74
CA THR A 45 -4.37 -1.84 -2.14
C THR A 45 -4.83 -0.88 -3.23
N ASP A 46 -5.87 -0.08 -2.95
CA ASP A 46 -6.33 0.94 -3.88
C ASP A 46 -5.20 1.93 -4.24
N PRO A 47 -5.11 2.34 -5.52
CA PRO A 47 -4.11 3.30 -5.97
C PRO A 47 -4.10 4.60 -5.16
N GLU A 48 -2.90 5.09 -4.85
CA GLU A 48 -2.72 6.33 -4.06
C GLU A 48 -3.37 7.57 -4.71
N ILE A 49 -3.46 7.58 -6.05
CA ILE A 49 -4.13 8.65 -6.82
C ILE A 49 -5.62 8.79 -6.47
N LEU A 50 -6.28 7.72 -6.02
CA LEU A 50 -7.68 7.74 -5.59
C LEU A 50 -7.84 8.14 -4.11
N ARG A 51 -6.75 8.18 -3.35
CA ARG A 51 -6.73 8.36 -1.89
C ARG A 51 -6.15 9.71 -1.45
N THR A 52 -5.63 10.51 -2.38
CA THR A 52 -4.87 11.73 -2.08
C THR A 52 -5.36 12.94 -2.87
N ASN A 53 -5.06 14.14 -2.36
CA ASN A 53 -5.34 15.37 -3.07
C ASN A 53 -4.30 15.58 -4.18
N LEU A 54 -4.79 15.64 -5.43
CA LEU A 54 -3.94 15.74 -6.62
C LEU A 54 -3.41 17.14 -6.92
N ALA A 55 -3.78 18.18 -6.16
CA ALA A 55 -3.40 19.56 -6.45
C ALA A 55 -1.87 19.75 -6.59
N SER A 56 -1.09 19.11 -5.70
CA SER A 56 0.37 19.13 -5.76
C SER A 56 0.90 18.42 -7.01
N ALA A 57 0.36 17.24 -7.33
CA ALA A 57 0.74 16.48 -8.51
C ALA A 57 0.41 17.23 -9.81
N ILE A 58 -0.77 17.85 -9.90
CA ILE A 58 -1.20 18.66 -11.04
C ILE A 58 -0.31 19.89 -11.22
N LEU A 59 0.04 20.58 -10.13
CA LEU A 59 0.96 21.72 -10.19
C LEU A 59 2.35 21.30 -10.70
N GLN A 60 2.86 20.15 -10.25
CA GLN A 60 4.13 19.60 -10.74
C GLN A 60 4.07 19.17 -12.21
N MET A 61 2.98 18.51 -12.63
CA MET A 61 2.80 18.15 -14.05
C MET A 61 2.74 19.40 -14.94
N THR A 62 2.09 20.47 -14.46
CA THR A 62 1.98 21.74 -15.19
C THR A 62 3.33 22.44 -15.29
N SER A 63 4.14 22.46 -14.22
CA SER A 63 5.48 23.08 -14.24
C SER A 63 6.46 22.32 -15.13
N LEU A 64 6.28 21.01 -15.29
CA LEU A 64 7.05 20.16 -16.20
C LEU A 64 6.59 20.24 -17.67
N GLY A 65 5.58 21.07 -17.98
CA GLY A 65 5.04 21.20 -19.33
C GLY A 65 4.23 19.99 -19.81
N LEU A 66 3.85 19.09 -18.90
CA LEU A 66 3.04 17.90 -19.17
C LEU A 66 1.52 18.19 -19.11
N GLY A 67 1.13 19.46 -19.00
CA GLY A 67 -0.25 19.94 -18.82
C GLY A 67 -1.11 19.94 -20.10
N GLY A 68 -0.89 19.00 -21.01
CA GLY A 68 -1.79 18.73 -22.12
C GLY A 68 -2.71 17.57 -21.76
N ILE A 69 -3.84 17.88 -21.10
CA ILE A 69 -4.96 16.96 -20.90
C ILE A 69 -6.08 17.36 -21.86
#